data_AF-A0A1F4VZY3-F1
#
_entry.id   AF-A0A1F4VZY3-F1
#
_cell.length_a   1.000
_cell.length_b   1.000
_cell.length_c   1.000
_cell.angle_alpha   90.00
_cell.angle_beta   90.00
_cell.angle_gamma   90.00
#
_symmetry.space_group_name_H-M   'P 1'
#
loop_
_entity.id
_entity.type
_entity.pdbx_description
1 polymer ?
#
loop_
_entity_poly.entity_id
_entity_poly.type
_entity_poly.pdbx_seq_one_letter_code
_entity_poly.pdbx_strand_id
1 'polypeptide(L)'
;MSDSSEREVLQERYEKAVRRAEHWMNEQGRSQAWLAEQLGVERSIVTRFLQGEPRYIPQPGRKRIMGILEGIERICREPKRDIFLSHSSKDKDFVRKLAADIESNRKGDRRLLTWIDEAQIRPGQSIPALVTQGIETSEFIGLVLTPNYFEKGSGWTDAEWHAALHSDPDNRKAKLVPLLVDDCPYVPALLRHLLMIDFREGKYEHGLKQLLRILRDEPLPRPVAVRGQLVESNGRIDRSTLIAELAVPEADPDVVSERAYCNLLPIERLPRFVYSAPIAQRLRKARSGSADGMPTKSELRGEIYRLQDESNAKRWLPAFRVDGDNIVTFHDLESTEGILQEVIEPDGVEVFDTADFIADPIDRNLVVSLLNMSIARHMRRCGLLADETRFNRFFFPPDDGKERVIEWIPAKNKAKRTVTKPYVRNDVTTGWMHHACYIKVIYLASRLYIHLSPTRLITEDGERVRGGPDVGRIVVRWLGQERNLHVLYNVRFWTTVLRSRPGPISVRIGDQFMEVAKVPAFIQQGYGIAGDQRDLMGLLDREASMISQMENAEELTETVVDDSDEDSNVACEPDEETFTDVE
;
A
#
# COMPACT_ATOMS: atom_id res chain seq x y z
N MET A 1 48.54 -5.95 -46.40
CA MET A 1 47.07 -6.13 -46.41
C MET A 1 46.56 -5.49 -47.68
N SER A 2 45.83 -6.23 -48.51
CA SER A 2 45.50 -5.86 -49.89
C SER A 2 44.52 -4.68 -49.95
N ASP A 3 44.64 -3.87 -51.00
CA ASP A 3 43.72 -2.76 -51.37
C ASP A 3 42.24 -3.23 -51.46
N SER A 4 41.98 -4.54 -51.52
CA SER A 4 40.63 -5.12 -51.47
C SER A 4 39.98 -5.06 -50.08
N SER A 5 40.72 -5.27 -48.98
CA SER A 5 40.10 -5.35 -47.65
C SER A 5 39.75 -3.97 -47.09
N GLU A 6 40.52 -2.93 -47.44
CA GLU A 6 40.15 -1.54 -47.10
C GLU A 6 38.90 -1.08 -47.85
N ARG A 7 38.69 -1.55 -49.09
CA ARG A 7 37.53 -1.20 -49.91
C ARG A 7 36.24 -1.81 -49.36
N GLU A 8 36.28 -3.05 -48.90
CA GLU A 8 35.14 -3.70 -48.24
C GLU A 8 34.74 -2.97 -46.95
N VAL A 9 35.70 -2.62 -46.10
CA VAL A 9 35.44 -1.89 -44.84
C VAL A 9 34.82 -0.50 -45.09
N LEU A 10 35.29 0.20 -46.13
CA LEU A 10 34.73 1.50 -46.53
C LEU A 10 33.32 1.39 -47.09
N GLN A 11 33.06 0.35 -47.89
CA GLN A 11 31.73 0.07 -48.44
C GLN A 11 30.73 -0.26 -47.32
N GLU A 12 31.12 -1.10 -46.35
CA GLU A 12 30.29 -1.44 -45.20
C GLU A 12 29.97 -0.20 -44.34
N ARG A 13 30.97 0.64 -44.08
CA ARG A 13 30.79 1.90 -43.34
C ARG A 13 29.85 2.85 -44.07
N TYR A 14 29.96 2.95 -45.39
CA TYR A 14 29.09 3.76 -46.23
C TYR A 14 27.62 3.31 -46.17
N GLU A 15 27.37 2.01 -46.38
CA GLU A 15 26.01 1.46 -46.35
C GLU A 15 25.35 1.60 -44.97
N LYS A 16 26.15 1.48 -43.90
CA LYS A 16 25.68 1.72 -42.53
C LYS A 16 25.31 3.19 -42.31
N ALA A 17 26.10 4.12 -42.84
CA ALA A 17 25.83 5.55 -42.74
C ALA A 17 24.59 5.97 -43.55
N VAL A 18 24.40 5.44 -44.77
CA VAL A 18 23.21 5.69 -45.60
C VAL A 18 21.95 5.22 -44.88
N ARG A 19 21.91 3.95 -44.44
CA ARG A 19 20.75 3.39 -43.72
C ARG A 19 20.40 4.21 -42.48
N ARG A 20 21.42 4.63 -41.73
CA ARG A 20 21.24 5.45 -40.52
C ARG A 20 20.73 6.84 -40.86
N ALA A 21 21.23 7.47 -41.92
CA ALA A 21 20.77 8.78 -42.37
C ALA A 21 19.32 8.73 -42.86
N GLU A 22 18.95 7.74 -43.67
CA GLU A 22 17.57 7.57 -44.17
C GLU A 22 16.58 7.33 -43.03
N HIS A 23 16.92 6.44 -42.10
CA HIS A 23 16.10 6.17 -40.93
C HIS A 23 15.92 7.42 -40.07
N TRP A 24 17.02 8.11 -39.74
CA TRP A 24 17.00 9.33 -38.93
C TRP A 24 16.22 10.46 -39.63
N MET A 25 16.39 10.64 -40.95
CA MET A 25 15.64 11.65 -41.71
C MET A 25 14.14 11.34 -41.73
N ASN A 26 13.75 10.07 -41.87
CA ASN A 26 12.34 9.66 -41.83
C ASN A 26 11.74 9.87 -40.43
N GLU A 27 12.45 9.49 -39.36
CA GLU A 27 12.00 9.71 -37.98
C GLU A 27 11.84 11.20 -37.65
N GLN A 28 12.75 12.04 -38.13
CA GLN A 28 12.75 13.48 -37.85
C GLN A 28 11.99 14.32 -38.90
N GLY A 29 11.37 13.71 -39.91
CA GLY A 29 10.65 14.40 -40.97
C GLY A 29 11.51 15.36 -41.82
N ARG A 30 12.80 15.06 -41.98
CA ARG A 30 13.78 15.92 -42.67
C ARG A 30 13.97 15.55 -44.13
N SER A 31 14.15 16.57 -44.95
CA SER A 31 14.37 16.40 -46.39
C SER A 31 15.85 16.27 -46.74
N GLN A 32 16.14 15.69 -47.91
CA GLN A 32 17.51 15.66 -48.46
C GLN A 32 18.10 17.06 -48.68
N ALA A 33 17.26 18.08 -48.90
CA ALA A 33 17.69 19.47 -49.06
C ALA A 33 18.25 20.03 -47.74
N TRP A 34 17.59 19.73 -46.62
CA TRP A 34 18.05 20.11 -45.28
C TRP A 34 19.41 19.47 -44.96
N LEU A 35 19.57 18.17 -45.24
CA LEU A 35 20.83 17.47 -44.98
C LEU A 35 21.99 18.07 -45.81
N ALA A 36 21.71 18.51 -47.04
CA ALA A 36 22.68 19.16 -47.90
C ALA A 36 23.15 20.50 -47.35
N GLU A 37 22.23 21.31 -46.83
CA GLU A 37 22.52 22.58 -46.16
C GLU A 37 23.43 22.37 -44.93
N GLN A 38 23.11 21.39 -44.07
CA GLN A 38 23.90 21.10 -42.87
C GLN A 38 25.31 20.59 -43.17
N LEU A 39 25.49 19.91 -44.30
CA LEU A 39 26.77 19.41 -44.77
C LEU A 39 27.56 20.44 -45.59
N GLY A 40 26.95 21.58 -45.94
CA GLY A 40 27.55 22.59 -46.82
C GLY A 40 27.81 22.07 -48.24
N VAL A 41 26.95 21.17 -48.74
CA VAL A 41 27.08 20.55 -50.07
C VAL A 41 25.81 20.75 -50.90
N GLU A 42 25.91 20.60 -52.22
CA GLU A 42 24.71 20.62 -53.06
C GLU A 42 23.79 19.42 -52.79
N ARG A 43 22.48 19.64 -52.88
CA ARG A 43 21.45 18.59 -52.75
C ARG A 43 21.71 17.39 -53.66
N SER A 44 22.21 17.62 -54.88
CA SER A 44 22.57 16.59 -55.85
C SER A 44 23.62 15.59 -55.33
N ILE A 45 24.48 16.02 -54.39
CA ILE A 45 25.51 15.20 -53.76
C ILE A 45 24.88 14.28 -52.70
N VAL A 46 23.96 14.82 -51.88
CA VAL A 46 23.23 14.04 -50.88
C VAL A 46 22.30 13.02 -51.54
N THR A 47 21.61 13.39 -52.62
CA THR A 47 20.75 12.45 -53.36
C THR A 47 21.55 11.27 -53.92
N ARG A 48 22.72 11.52 -54.53
CA ARG A 48 23.61 10.46 -55.03
C ARG A 48 24.19 9.60 -53.91
N PHE A 49 24.51 10.21 -52.77
CA PHE A 49 24.98 9.50 -51.59
C PHE A 49 23.92 8.51 -51.08
N LEU A 50 22.67 8.96 -50.92
CA LEU A 50 21.59 8.12 -50.41
C LEU A 50 21.13 7.05 -51.41
N GLN A 51 21.12 7.36 -52.71
CA GLN A 51 20.82 6.38 -53.76
C GLN A 51 21.90 5.32 -53.95
N GLY A 52 23.00 5.42 -53.20
CA GLY A 52 24.04 4.39 -53.17
C GLY A 52 24.76 4.23 -54.50
N GLU A 53 24.96 5.30 -55.28
CA GLU A 53 25.77 5.24 -56.52
C GLU A 53 27.28 5.18 -56.17
N PRO A 54 27.94 4.01 -56.15
CA PRO A 54 29.34 3.90 -55.77
C PRO A 54 30.13 3.67 -57.06
N ARG A 55 30.05 4.59 -58.03
CA ARG A 55 30.88 4.45 -59.23
C ARG A 55 32.27 4.95 -58.90
N TYR A 56 33.12 3.99 -58.50
CA TYR A 56 34.58 4.05 -58.53
C TYR A 56 35.15 5.34 -57.90
N ILE A 57 35.42 5.34 -56.60
CA ILE A 57 36.08 6.48 -55.93
C ILE A 57 37.53 6.55 -56.42
N PRO A 58 37.91 7.46 -57.34
CA PRO A 58 39.30 7.64 -57.70
C PRO A 58 39.95 8.40 -56.54
N GLN A 59 41.25 8.20 -56.31
CA GLN A 59 41.96 8.72 -55.14
C GLN A 59 41.79 10.23 -54.80
N PRO A 60 41.40 11.15 -55.72
CA PRO A 60 41.03 12.54 -55.36
C PRO A 60 39.66 12.71 -54.66
N GLY A 61 38.76 11.72 -54.71
CA GLY A 61 37.39 11.80 -54.15
C GLY A 61 37.21 11.22 -52.73
N ARG A 62 38.18 10.44 -52.24
CA ARG A 62 38.10 9.72 -50.94
C ARG A 62 37.95 10.69 -49.76
N LYS A 63 38.66 11.83 -49.76
CA LYS A 63 38.52 12.87 -48.72
C LYS A 63 37.13 13.51 -48.68
N ARG A 64 36.49 13.70 -49.83
CA ARG A 64 35.17 14.35 -49.92
C ARG A 64 34.06 13.44 -49.41
N ILE A 65 34.12 12.15 -49.74
CA ILE A 65 33.18 11.14 -49.24
C ILE A 65 33.38 10.90 -47.75
N MET A 66 34.63 10.84 -47.27
CA MET A 66 34.92 10.72 -45.85
C MET A 66 34.41 11.94 -45.05
N GLY A 67 34.56 13.15 -45.57
CA GLY A 67 34.00 14.35 -44.93
C GLY A 67 32.47 14.35 -44.87
N ILE A 68 31.79 13.81 -45.91
CA ILE A 68 30.33 13.62 -45.90
C ILE A 68 29.93 12.53 -44.90
N LEU A 69 30.66 11.41 -44.86
CA LEU A 69 30.42 10.32 -43.90
C LEU A 69 30.59 10.79 -42.46
N GLU A 70 31.68 11.51 -42.16
CA GLU A 70 31.92 12.09 -40.83
C GLU A 70 30.88 13.15 -40.48
N GLY A 71 30.47 13.97 -41.45
CA GLY A 71 29.39 14.95 -41.29
C GLY A 71 28.04 14.31 -40.97
N ILE A 72 27.66 13.25 -41.69
CA ILE A 72 26.42 12.48 -41.47
C ILE A 72 26.50 11.72 -40.15
N GLU A 73 27.61 11.03 -39.86
CA GLU A 73 27.82 10.33 -38.60
C GLU A 73 27.73 11.29 -37.41
N ARG A 74 28.19 12.55 -37.55
CA ARG A 74 28.05 13.61 -36.55
C ARG A 74 26.59 14.05 -36.41
N ILE A 75 25.90 14.37 -37.50
CA ILE A 75 24.49 14.80 -37.50
C ILE A 75 23.58 13.70 -36.91
N CYS A 76 23.81 12.43 -37.26
CA CYS A 76 23.06 11.28 -36.76
C CYS A 76 23.55 10.77 -35.38
N ARG A 77 24.56 11.42 -34.79
CA ARG A 77 25.04 11.13 -33.42
C ARG A 77 24.56 12.13 -32.38
N GLU A 78 24.17 13.34 -32.75
CA GLU A 78 23.68 14.30 -31.77
C GLU A 78 22.33 13.82 -31.22
N PRO A 79 22.27 13.43 -29.92
CA PRO A 79 21.02 13.00 -29.33
C PRO A 79 20.04 14.17 -29.31
N LYS A 80 18.79 13.90 -29.68
CA LYS A 80 17.67 14.83 -29.50
C LYS A 80 17.65 15.28 -28.03
N ARG A 81 17.49 16.57 -27.80
CA ARG A 81 17.41 17.12 -26.44
C ARG A 81 16.06 16.74 -25.84
N ASP A 82 16.03 16.47 -24.54
CA ASP A 82 14.77 16.14 -23.86
C ASP A 82 13.90 17.38 -23.71
N ILE A 83 14.49 18.50 -23.35
CA ILE A 83 13.76 19.75 -23.15
C ILE A 83 14.55 20.98 -23.56
N PHE A 84 13.88 21.87 -24.27
CA PHE A 84 14.33 23.24 -24.52
C PHE A 84 13.68 24.18 -23.48
N LEU A 85 14.48 24.93 -22.74
CA LEU A 85 14.02 25.89 -21.73
C LEU A 85 14.01 27.32 -22.32
N SER A 86 12.85 27.72 -22.81
CA SER A 86 12.58 29.09 -23.27
C SER A 86 12.41 30.02 -22.08
N HIS A 87 13.22 31.07 -21.98
CA HIS A 87 13.24 31.97 -20.83
C HIS A 87 13.70 33.39 -21.22
N SER A 88 13.37 34.37 -20.39
CA SER A 88 13.93 35.72 -20.53
C SER A 88 15.40 35.71 -20.10
N SER A 89 16.25 36.54 -20.73
CA SER A 89 17.66 36.66 -20.35
C SER A 89 17.88 37.11 -18.90
N LYS A 90 16.85 37.68 -18.27
CA LYS A 90 16.82 38.10 -16.85
C LYS A 90 16.67 36.91 -15.89
N ASP A 91 16.19 35.75 -16.35
CA ASP A 91 15.84 34.60 -15.52
C ASP A 91 16.91 33.47 -15.59
N LYS A 92 18.10 33.79 -16.12
CA LYS A 92 19.19 32.83 -16.39
C LYS A 92 19.61 32.01 -15.17
N ASP A 93 19.61 32.60 -13.99
CA ASP A 93 20.07 31.92 -12.78
C ASP A 93 19.13 30.77 -12.37
N PHE A 94 17.81 31.00 -12.45
CA PHE A 94 16.81 29.96 -12.23
C PHE A 94 16.91 28.85 -13.28
N VAL A 95 17.02 29.23 -14.55
CA VAL A 95 17.07 28.26 -15.66
C VAL A 95 18.31 27.38 -15.62
N ARG A 96 19.48 27.95 -15.26
CA ARG A 96 20.72 27.18 -15.10
C ARG A 96 20.63 26.17 -13.96
N LYS A 97 20.02 26.56 -12.83
CA LYS A 97 19.77 25.64 -11.72
C LYS A 97 18.86 24.50 -12.17
N LEU A 98 17.71 24.84 -12.78
CA LEU A 98 16.74 23.86 -13.27
C LEU A 98 17.37 22.90 -14.29
N ALA A 99 18.16 23.41 -15.22
CA ALA A 99 18.85 22.60 -16.22
C ALA A 99 19.85 21.62 -15.58
N ALA A 100 20.69 22.09 -14.65
CA ALA A 100 21.64 21.24 -13.94
C ALA A 100 20.91 20.12 -13.16
N ASP A 101 19.80 20.46 -12.51
CA ASP A 101 18.99 19.50 -11.76
C ASP A 101 18.33 18.48 -12.71
N ILE A 102 17.84 18.88 -13.89
CA ILE A 102 17.35 17.95 -14.91
C ILE A 102 18.47 17.02 -15.41
N GLU A 103 19.65 17.53 -15.74
CA GLU A 103 20.79 16.75 -16.26
C GLU A 103 21.46 15.82 -15.23
N SER A 104 21.19 16.05 -13.94
CA SER A 104 21.58 15.14 -12.86
C SER A 104 20.75 13.84 -12.86
N ASN A 105 19.63 13.82 -13.59
CA ASN A 105 18.69 12.71 -13.67
C ASN A 105 18.84 11.88 -14.97
N ARG A 106 18.20 10.71 -15.00
CA ARG A 106 18.25 9.76 -16.13
C ARG A 106 16.86 9.41 -16.67
N LYS A 107 16.80 9.06 -17.96
CA LYS A 107 15.68 8.40 -18.65
C LYS A 107 16.22 7.09 -19.23
N GLY A 108 15.83 5.96 -18.65
CA GLY A 108 16.49 4.66 -18.92
C GLY A 108 17.99 4.71 -18.61
N ASP A 109 18.83 4.28 -19.55
CA ASP A 109 20.28 4.22 -19.37
C ASP A 109 21.02 5.54 -19.65
N ARG A 110 20.35 6.55 -20.22
CA ARG A 110 20.95 7.84 -20.58
C ARG A 110 20.61 8.96 -19.61
N ARG A 111 21.49 9.96 -19.52
CA ARG A 111 21.18 11.22 -18.84
C ARG A 111 20.15 12.00 -19.65
N LEU A 112 19.34 12.78 -18.93
CA LEU A 112 18.53 13.81 -19.56
C LEU A 112 19.44 14.91 -20.11
N LEU A 113 19.05 15.51 -21.21
CA LEU A 113 19.78 16.53 -21.93
C LEU A 113 18.90 17.77 -22.06
N THR A 114 19.39 18.89 -21.54
CA THR A 114 18.68 20.16 -21.65
C THR A 114 19.30 21.01 -22.74
N TRP A 115 18.49 21.92 -23.28
CA TRP A 115 18.97 23.04 -24.06
C TRP A 115 18.44 24.34 -23.45
N ILE A 116 19.36 25.19 -23.02
CA ILE A 116 19.09 26.54 -22.55
C ILE A 116 19.36 27.52 -23.70
N ASP A 117 18.45 28.47 -23.93
CA ASP A 117 18.75 29.59 -24.81
C ASP A 117 19.77 30.54 -24.15
N GLU A 118 21.07 30.31 -24.41
CA GLU A 118 22.07 31.30 -24.04
C GLU A 118 22.03 32.45 -25.03
N ALA A 119 21.11 33.40 -24.82
CA ALA A 119 21.16 34.70 -25.49
C ALA A 119 22.45 35.43 -25.10
N GLN A 120 23.54 35.12 -25.81
CA GLN A 120 24.55 36.03 -26.33
C GLN A 120 24.42 35.99 -27.86
N ILE A 121 23.27 36.45 -28.35
CA ILE A 121 23.02 36.65 -29.77
C ILE A 121 24.08 37.62 -30.29
N ARG A 122 24.91 37.18 -31.23
CA ARG A 122 25.87 38.06 -31.89
C ARG A 122 25.10 39.00 -32.83
N PRO A 123 25.52 40.28 -32.98
CA PRO A 123 24.90 41.17 -33.96
C PRO A 123 24.82 40.49 -35.34
N GLY A 124 23.60 40.36 -35.89
CA GLY A 124 23.32 39.73 -37.18
C GLY A 124 22.62 38.36 -37.15
N GLN A 125 22.38 37.75 -35.98
CA GLN A 125 21.59 36.52 -35.86
C GLN A 125 20.10 36.80 -35.61
N SER A 126 19.23 35.99 -36.21
CA SER A 126 17.76 36.08 -36.06
C SER A 126 17.31 35.28 -34.84
N ILE A 127 16.66 35.95 -33.87
CA ILE A 127 16.08 35.33 -32.68
C ILE A 127 15.08 34.21 -33.06
N PRO A 128 14.13 34.43 -33.99
CA PRO A 128 13.21 33.38 -34.45
C PRO A 128 13.88 32.09 -34.96
N ALA A 129 15.09 32.19 -35.53
CA ALA A 129 15.76 31.02 -36.10
C ALA A 129 16.30 30.06 -35.02
N LEU A 130 16.85 30.60 -33.93
CA LEU A 130 17.33 29.79 -32.80
C LEU A 130 16.18 29.08 -32.09
N VAL A 131 15.03 29.75 -31.99
CA VAL A 131 13.82 29.18 -31.40
C VAL A 131 13.23 28.08 -32.25
N THR A 132 13.15 28.30 -33.56
CA THR A 132 12.71 27.27 -34.51
C THR A 132 13.60 26.04 -34.38
N GLN A 133 14.91 26.22 -34.24
CA GLN A 133 15.84 25.13 -33.98
C GLN A 133 15.55 24.43 -32.63
N GLY A 134 15.29 25.19 -31.56
CA GLY A 134 14.85 24.68 -30.24
C GLY A 134 13.62 23.78 -30.31
N ILE A 135 12.59 24.25 -31.02
CA ILE A 135 11.33 23.55 -31.28
C ILE A 135 11.56 22.25 -32.06
N GLU A 136 12.54 22.26 -32.94
CA GLU A 136 12.83 21.17 -33.87
C GLU A 136 13.72 20.06 -33.28
N THR A 137 14.67 20.41 -32.42
CA THR A 137 15.67 19.45 -31.89
C THR A 137 15.37 18.96 -30.47
N SER A 138 14.26 19.41 -29.88
CA SER A 138 13.84 19.03 -28.53
C SER A 138 12.54 18.23 -28.52
N GLU A 139 12.41 17.31 -27.56
CA GLU A 139 11.18 16.54 -27.34
C GLU A 139 10.10 17.42 -26.69
N PHE A 140 10.46 18.15 -25.63
CA PHE A 140 9.61 19.10 -24.93
C PHE A 140 10.15 20.54 -25.01
N ILE A 141 9.25 21.50 -24.80
CA ILE A 141 9.53 22.93 -24.72
C ILE A 141 9.00 23.45 -23.39
N GLY A 142 9.91 23.75 -22.46
CA GLY A 142 9.59 24.38 -21.18
C GLY A 142 9.53 25.90 -21.33
N LEU A 143 8.35 26.50 -21.15
CA LEU A 143 8.23 27.96 -21.09
C LEU A 143 8.42 28.43 -19.65
N VAL A 144 9.51 29.12 -19.36
CA VAL A 144 9.79 29.68 -18.04
C VAL A 144 9.02 30.99 -17.88
N LEU A 145 7.85 30.90 -17.26
CA LEU A 145 6.90 32.01 -17.13
C LEU A 145 7.23 32.85 -15.89
N THR A 146 7.65 34.08 -16.15
CA THR A 146 7.88 35.18 -15.20
C THR A 146 7.27 36.46 -15.78
N PRO A 147 7.10 37.54 -15.00
CA PRO A 147 6.78 38.85 -15.55
C PRO A 147 7.75 39.27 -16.67
N ASN A 148 9.04 38.98 -16.52
CA ASN A 148 10.10 39.29 -17.49
C ASN A 148 9.92 38.59 -18.85
N TYR A 149 9.23 37.44 -18.87
CA TYR A 149 8.95 36.68 -20.09
C TYR A 149 8.03 37.46 -21.05
N PHE A 150 7.08 38.22 -20.50
CA PHE A 150 6.03 38.93 -21.25
C PHE A 150 6.32 40.43 -21.47
N GLU A 151 7.47 40.95 -21.03
CA GLU A 151 7.84 42.35 -21.22
C GLU A 151 8.20 42.69 -22.68
N LYS A 152 7.79 43.87 -23.16
CA LYS A 152 8.17 44.38 -24.49
C LYS A 152 9.69 44.57 -24.55
N GLY A 153 10.38 43.76 -25.35
CA GLY A 153 11.83 43.84 -25.52
C GLY A 153 12.61 42.66 -24.92
N SER A 154 11.94 41.63 -24.38
CA SER A 154 12.56 40.38 -23.92
C SER A 154 13.24 39.56 -25.02
N GLY A 155 13.22 40.03 -26.27
CA GLY A 155 13.64 39.29 -27.46
C GLY A 155 12.57 38.31 -27.96
N TRP A 156 11.55 38.04 -27.13
CA TRP A 156 10.51 37.07 -27.43
C TRP A 156 9.28 37.74 -28.03
N THR A 157 8.83 37.26 -29.19
CA THR A 157 7.59 37.74 -29.84
C THR A 157 6.52 36.66 -29.77
N ASP A 158 5.24 37.05 -29.82
CA ASP A 158 4.11 36.11 -29.84
C ASP A 158 4.29 34.98 -30.88
N ALA A 159 5.03 35.24 -31.96
CA ALA A 159 5.36 34.29 -33.02
C ALA A 159 6.05 32.99 -32.55
N GLU A 160 6.79 33.00 -31.43
CA GLU A 160 7.68 31.90 -31.07
C GLU A 160 6.98 30.73 -30.37
N TRP A 161 6.12 31.01 -29.39
CA TRP A 161 5.25 29.96 -28.83
C TRP A 161 4.05 29.66 -29.75
N HIS A 162 3.65 30.61 -30.63
CA HIS A 162 2.74 30.32 -31.74
C HIS A 162 3.32 29.27 -32.71
N ALA A 163 4.63 29.29 -33.01
CA ALA A 163 5.26 28.29 -33.87
C ALA A 163 5.27 26.89 -33.22
N ALA A 164 5.50 26.83 -31.90
CA ALA A 164 5.40 25.57 -31.15
C ALA A 164 3.96 25.02 -31.17
N LEU A 165 2.96 25.88 -30.90
CA LEU A 165 1.54 25.51 -31.01
C LEU A 165 1.13 25.16 -32.44
N HIS A 166 1.68 25.79 -33.48
CA HIS A 166 1.37 25.39 -34.86
C HIS A 166 1.76 23.92 -35.15
N SER A 167 2.82 23.42 -34.50
CA SER A 167 3.22 22.00 -34.62
C SER A 167 2.36 21.03 -33.79
N ASP A 168 1.65 21.54 -32.78
CA ASP A 168 0.73 20.80 -31.91
C ASP A 168 -0.40 21.73 -31.42
N PRO A 169 -1.42 22.02 -32.27
CA PRO A 169 -2.38 23.13 -32.05
C PRO A 169 -3.21 23.02 -30.77
N ASP A 170 -3.55 21.80 -30.40
CA ASP A 170 -4.30 21.47 -29.18
C ASP A 170 -3.36 21.05 -28.03
N ASN A 171 -2.04 21.11 -28.25
CA ASN A 171 -0.99 20.57 -27.36
C ASN A 171 -1.26 19.12 -26.90
N ARG A 172 -1.84 18.27 -27.77
CA ARG A 172 -2.22 16.88 -27.41
C ARG A 172 -1.01 15.99 -27.16
N LYS A 173 0.13 16.32 -27.75
CA LYS A 173 1.40 15.63 -27.49
C LYS A 173 2.14 16.21 -26.29
N ALA A 174 1.52 17.17 -25.58
CA ALA A 174 2.09 17.89 -24.44
C ALA A 174 3.49 18.46 -24.73
N LYS A 175 3.75 18.83 -25.99
CA LYS A 175 5.08 19.29 -26.42
C LYS A 175 5.47 20.59 -25.71
N LEU A 176 4.50 21.45 -25.43
CA LEU A 176 4.69 22.71 -24.73
C LEU A 176 4.29 22.55 -23.25
N VAL A 177 5.25 22.83 -22.35
CA VAL A 177 5.12 22.67 -20.89
C VAL A 177 5.33 24.02 -20.21
N PRO A 178 4.28 24.70 -19.74
CA PRO A 178 4.43 25.95 -19.01
C PRO A 178 4.99 25.74 -17.59
N LEU A 179 6.03 26.48 -17.23
CA LEU A 179 6.71 26.44 -15.93
C LEU A 179 6.50 27.80 -15.24
N LEU A 180 5.55 27.88 -14.31
CA LEU A 180 5.19 29.12 -13.62
C LEU A 180 6.18 29.40 -12.48
N VAL A 181 7.13 30.31 -12.70
CA VAL A 181 8.20 30.62 -11.72
C VAL A 181 7.81 31.80 -10.83
N ASP A 182 7.05 32.76 -11.37
CA ASP A 182 6.59 33.95 -10.64
C ASP A 182 5.19 34.37 -11.11
N ASP A 183 4.48 35.15 -10.30
CA ASP A 183 3.12 35.60 -10.59
C ASP A 183 3.12 36.52 -11.82
N CYS A 184 2.57 36.02 -12.92
CA CYS A 184 2.51 36.74 -14.19
C CYS A 184 1.24 37.60 -14.25
N PRO A 185 1.34 38.94 -14.37
CA PRO A 185 0.16 39.82 -14.41
C PRO A 185 -0.70 39.61 -15.67
N TYR A 186 -0.10 39.09 -16.75
CA TYR A 186 -0.78 38.76 -17.99
C TYR A 186 -0.23 37.45 -18.55
N VAL A 187 -1.13 36.52 -18.87
CA VAL A 187 -0.83 35.30 -19.62
C VAL A 187 -1.75 35.25 -20.86
N PRO A 188 -1.20 35.07 -22.08
CA PRO A 188 -2.00 34.94 -23.30
C PRO A 188 -3.04 33.81 -23.23
N ALA A 189 -4.22 34.02 -23.82
CA ALA A 189 -5.34 33.07 -23.75
C ALA A 189 -4.97 31.66 -24.25
N LEU A 190 -4.11 31.59 -25.26
CA LEU A 190 -3.60 30.34 -25.83
C LEU A 190 -2.67 29.56 -24.89
N LEU A 191 -2.18 30.16 -23.80
CA LEU A 191 -1.42 29.45 -22.76
C LEU A 191 -2.25 29.19 -21.50
N ARG A 192 -3.35 29.93 -21.28
CA ARG A 192 -4.20 29.80 -20.08
C ARG A 192 -4.88 28.46 -19.92
N HIS A 193 -5.14 27.76 -21.02
CA HIS A 193 -5.83 26.46 -21.00
C HIS A 193 -4.88 25.29 -20.72
N LEU A 194 -3.56 25.53 -20.73
CA LEU A 194 -2.55 24.51 -20.47
C LEU A 194 -2.31 24.38 -18.97
N LEU A 195 -2.23 23.15 -18.48
CA LEU A 195 -1.82 22.88 -17.10
C LEU A 195 -0.36 23.31 -16.90
N MET A 196 -0.12 24.18 -15.92
CA MET A 196 1.20 24.73 -15.63
C MET A 196 1.84 23.99 -14.45
N ILE A 197 3.16 23.78 -14.50
CA ILE A 197 3.94 23.30 -13.37
C ILE A 197 4.33 24.49 -12.50
N ASP A 198 4.00 24.44 -11.22
CA ASP A 198 4.20 25.55 -10.28
C ASP A 198 5.60 25.47 -9.64
N PHE A 199 6.44 26.46 -9.98
CA PHE A 199 7.80 26.66 -9.47
C PHE A 199 7.94 27.88 -8.55
N ARG A 200 6.83 28.53 -8.17
CA ARG A 200 6.82 29.68 -7.25
C ARG A 200 7.38 29.30 -5.87
N GLU A 201 7.59 30.31 -5.03
CA GLU A 201 8.27 30.19 -3.74
C GLU A 201 7.80 28.97 -2.90
N GLY A 202 8.76 28.17 -2.41
CA GLY A 202 8.51 26.95 -1.64
C GLY A 202 8.15 25.69 -2.46
N LYS A 203 7.96 25.78 -3.78
CA LYS A 203 7.48 24.65 -4.61
C LYS A 203 8.51 24.05 -5.58
N TYR A 204 9.76 24.51 -5.56
CA TYR A 204 10.81 24.08 -6.49
C TYR A 204 10.95 22.55 -6.61
N GLU A 205 11.08 21.85 -5.47
CA GLU A 205 11.22 20.39 -5.43
C GLU A 205 10.00 19.65 -5.99
N HIS A 206 8.80 20.18 -5.75
CA HIS A 206 7.57 19.62 -6.25
C HIS A 206 7.46 19.79 -7.78
N GLY A 207 7.71 21.00 -8.27
CA GLY A 207 7.71 21.31 -9.70
C GLY A 207 8.77 20.51 -10.46
N LEU A 208 9.98 20.37 -9.92
CA LEU A 208 11.04 19.57 -10.51
C LEU A 208 10.63 18.09 -10.63
N LYS A 209 10.02 17.50 -9.59
CA LYS A 209 9.52 16.11 -9.65
C LYS A 209 8.44 15.93 -10.71
N GLN A 210 7.51 16.87 -10.85
CA GLN A 210 6.47 16.82 -11.89
C GLN A 210 7.09 16.91 -13.29
N LEU A 211 8.03 17.85 -13.50
CA LEU A 211 8.72 17.99 -14.78
C LEU A 211 9.52 16.75 -15.14
N LEU A 212 10.28 16.18 -14.20
CA LEU A 212 11.06 14.96 -14.43
C LEU A 212 10.19 13.76 -14.81
N ARG A 213 8.98 13.64 -14.24
CA ARG A 213 8.03 12.59 -14.64
C ARG A 213 7.61 12.73 -16.09
N ILE A 214 7.27 13.95 -16.54
CA ILE A 214 6.95 14.23 -17.94
C ILE A 214 8.12 13.85 -18.84
N LEU A 215 9.33 14.31 -18.51
CA LEU A 215 10.53 14.02 -19.32
C LEU A 215 10.83 12.51 -19.41
N ARG A 216 10.42 11.72 -18.41
CA ARG A 216 10.63 10.26 -18.36
C ARG A 216 9.47 9.43 -18.88
N ASP A 217 8.40 10.05 -19.36
CA ASP A 217 7.14 9.37 -19.71
C ASP A 217 6.52 8.60 -18.52
N GLU A 218 6.72 9.10 -17.31
CA GLU A 218 6.09 8.58 -16.09
C GLU A 218 4.73 9.27 -15.83
N PRO A 219 3.73 8.56 -15.30
CA PRO A 219 2.43 9.15 -14.99
C PRO A 219 2.56 10.29 -13.97
N LEU A 220 1.93 11.43 -14.28
CA LEU A 220 1.83 12.56 -13.36
C LEU A 220 1.06 12.14 -12.10
N PRO A 221 1.45 12.66 -10.91
CA PRO A 221 0.67 12.41 -9.71
C PRO A 221 -0.74 12.97 -9.89
N ARG A 222 -1.74 12.27 -9.33
CA ARG A 222 -3.11 12.77 -9.29
C ARG A 222 -3.11 14.19 -8.69
N PRO A 223 -3.94 15.11 -9.19
CA PRO A 223 -4.15 16.37 -8.51
C PRO A 223 -4.79 16.07 -7.15
N VAL A 224 -3.99 16.11 -6.08
CA VAL A 224 -4.44 15.85 -4.70
C VAL A 224 -5.13 17.09 -4.10
N ALA A 225 -4.93 18.27 -4.70
CA ALA A 225 -5.43 19.53 -4.16
C ALA A 225 -6.77 19.92 -4.80
N VAL A 226 -7.88 19.66 -4.10
CA VAL A 226 -9.11 20.41 -4.32
C VAL A 226 -9.06 21.65 -3.45
N ARG A 227 -9.16 22.84 -4.06
CA ARG A 227 -9.34 24.09 -3.30
C ARG A 227 -10.77 24.13 -2.79
N GLY A 228 -10.94 23.88 -1.50
CA GLY A 228 -12.21 24.03 -0.79
C GLY A 228 -12.20 25.27 0.11
N GLN A 229 -13.38 25.83 0.33
CA GLN A 229 -13.60 26.77 1.42
C GLN A 229 -14.20 26.00 2.60
N LEU A 230 -13.69 26.20 3.82
CA LEU A 230 -14.20 25.50 5.00
C LEU A 230 -15.64 25.94 5.23
N VAL A 231 -16.56 25.00 5.40
CA VAL A 231 -17.91 25.30 5.88
C VAL A 231 -17.88 25.13 7.40
N GLU A 232 -17.96 26.24 8.13
CA GLU A 232 -18.11 26.23 9.58
C GLU A 232 -19.41 25.49 9.96
N SER A 233 -19.47 24.94 11.17
CA SER A 233 -20.64 24.23 11.70
C SER A 233 -21.94 25.07 11.74
N ASN A 234 -21.83 26.39 11.61
CA ASN A 234 -22.93 27.35 11.49
C ASN A 234 -23.39 27.59 10.02
N GLY A 235 -22.83 26.89 9.04
CA GLY A 235 -23.11 27.03 7.61
C GLY A 235 -22.42 28.23 6.94
N ARG A 236 -21.57 28.99 7.65
CA ARG A 236 -20.77 30.07 7.04
C ARG A 236 -19.56 29.48 6.35
N ILE A 237 -19.27 30.04 5.19
CA ILE A 237 -18.10 29.66 4.39
C ILE A 237 -16.93 30.53 4.83
N ASP A 238 -15.94 29.94 5.49
CA ASP A 238 -14.67 30.59 5.76
C ASP A 238 -13.95 30.82 4.42
N ARG A 239 -13.58 32.08 4.18
CA ARG A 239 -12.90 32.50 2.95
C ARG A 239 -11.41 32.13 2.96
N SER A 240 -10.89 31.61 4.07
CA SER A 240 -9.58 30.98 4.09
C SER A 240 -9.60 29.78 3.13
N THR A 241 -8.75 29.85 2.09
CA THR A 241 -8.64 28.74 1.14
C THR A 241 -7.78 27.67 1.79
N LEU A 242 -8.41 26.60 2.27
CA LEU A 242 -7.68 25.43 2.71
C LEU A 242 -7.33 24.59 1.48
N ILE A 243 -6.05 24.30 1.33
CA ILE A 243 -5.59 23.23 0.45
C ILE A 243 -5.79 21.95 1.25
N ALA A 244 -6.97 21.34 1.11
CA ALA A 244 -7.19 20.00 1.61
C ALA A 244 -6.71 19.03 0.51
N GLU A 245 -5.88 18.06 0.91
CA GLU A 245 -5.57 16.90 0.10
C GLU A 245 -6.83 16.01 0.05
N LEU A 246 -7.76 16.34 -0.85
CA LEU A 246 -8.98 15.57 -1.06
C LEU A 246 -8.80 14.69 -2.30
N ALA A 247 -9.14 13.41 -2.16
CA ALA A 247 -9.28 12.55 -3.32
C ALA A 247 -10.35 13.12 -4.26
N VAL A 248 -10.04 13.20 -5.56
CA VAL A 248 -11.02 13.60 -6.58
C VAL A 248 -12.19 12.61 -6.52
N PRO A 249 -13.45 13.07 -6.36
CA PRO A 249 -14.62 12.19 -6.14
C PRO A 249 -14.86 11.12 -7.21
N GLU A 250 -14.32 11.31 -8.42
CA GLU A 250 -14.54 10.44 -9.59
C GLU A 250 -13.21 10.07 -10.29
N ALA A 251 -12.14 9.83 -9.54
CA ALA A 251 -10.88 9.36 -10.14
C ALA A 251 -10.86 7.83 -10.30
N ASP A 252 -10.79 7.36 -11.54
CA ASP A 252 -10.45 5.96 -11.86
C ASP A 252 -9.15 5.56 -11.16
N PRO A 253 -9.01 4.32 -10.64
CA PRO A 253 -7.78 3.88 -9.99
C PRO A 253 -6.61 3.78 -10.99
N ASP A 254 -5.39 4.02 -10.52
CA ASP A 254 -4.20 3.97 -11.36
C ASP A 254 -3.87 2.50 -11.65
N VAL A 255 -3.37 2.19 -12.84
CA VAL A 255 -2.91 0.84 -13.19
C VAL A 255 -1.56 0.56 -12.52
N VAL A 256 -1.62 0.34 -11.21
CA VAL A 256 -0.48 0.03 -10.34
C VAL A 256 -0.79 -1.22 -9.53
N SER A 257 0.22 -2.06 -9.31
CA SER A 257 0.01 -3.25 -8.49
C SER A 257 0.06 -2.89 -7.00
N GLU A 258 -1.00 -3.25 -6.27
CA GLU A 258 -1.13 -2.96 -4.86
C GLU A 258 -1.40 -4.25 -4.06
N ARG A 259 -0.90 -4.30 -2.81
CA ARG A 259 -1.14 -5.40 -1.88
C ARG A 259 -1.94 -4.92 -0.69
N ALA A 260 -3.16 -5.45 -0.56
CA ALA A 260 -4.00 -5.20 0.60
C ALA A 260 -3.87 -6.38 1.58
N TYR A 261 -3.36 -6.09 2.78
CA TYR A 261 -3.31 -7.05 3.88
C TYR A 261 -4.64 -7.05 4.62
N CYS A 262 -5.04 -8.21 5.14
CA CYS A 262 -6.21 -8.32 6.01
C CYS A 262 -5.83 -8.83 7.40
N ASN A 263 -6.83 -8.96 8.27
CA ASN A 263 -6.71 -9.46 9.62
C ASN A 263 -6.95 -10.97 9.75
N LEU A 264 -6.75 -11.71 8.64
CA LEU A 264 -6.88 -13.17 8.59
C LEU A 264 -5.50 -13.82 8.57
N LEU A 265 -5.28 -14.80 9.42
CA LEU A 265 -4.09 -15.65 9.41
C LEU A 265 -4.44 -17.01 8.82
N PRO A 266 -3.87 -17.39 7.67
CA PRO A 266 -4.04 -18.72 7.11
C PRO A 266 -3.64 -19.81 8.12
N ILE A 267 -4.50 -20.82 8.28
CA ILE A 267 -4.14 -22.05 8.97
C ILE A 267 -3.43 -22.95 7.95
N GLU A 268 -2.12 -23.11 8.09
CA GLU A 268 -1.28 -23.85 7.14
C GLU A 268 -1.35 -25.36 7.38
N ARG A 269 -1.49 -25.77 8.64
CA ARG A 269 -1.62 -27.18 9.02
C ARG A 269 -2.66 -27.34 10.13
N LEU A 270 -3.68 -28.14 9.86
CA LEU A 270 -4.69 -28.55 10.83
C LEU A 270 -4.13 -29.62 11.79
N PRO A 271 -4.73 -29.81 12.98
CA PRO A 271 -4.55 -31.07 13.70
C PRO A 271 -4.91 -32.22 12.76
N ARG A 272 -4.15 -33.31 12.78
CA ARG A 272 -4.28 -34.40 11.82
C ARG A 272 -5.56 -35.20 12.05
N PHE A 273 -5.88 -35.48 13.31
CA PHE A 273 -6.98 -36.38 13.65
C PHE A 273 -8.05 -35.71 14.51
N VAL A 274 -9.31 -36.06 14.22
CA VAL A 274 -10.46 -35.86 15.10
C VAL A 274 -10.88 -37.22 15.62
N TYR A 275 -11.09 -37.32 16.92
CA TYR A 275 -11.52 -38.55 17.59
C TYR A 275 -12.99 -38.40 17.98
N SER A 276 -13.78 -39.44 17.72
CA SER A 276 -15.17 -39.57 18.15
C SER A 276 -15.31 -40.85 18.98
N ALA A 277 -16.07 -40.82 20.06
CA ALA A 277 -16.38 -42.03 20.82
C ALA A 277 -17.77 -41.94 21.47
N PRO A 278 -18.54 -43.04 21.51
CA PRO A 278 -19.83 -43.09 22.21
C PRO A 278 -19.68 -42.73 23.68
N ILE A 279 -20.68 -42.00 24.20
CA ILE A 279 -20.75 -41.67 25.63
C ILE A 279 -21.07 -42.93 26.43
N ALA A 280 -20.32 -43.11 27.53
CA ALA A 280 -20.42 -44.25 28.42
C ALA A 280 -21.88 -44.52 28.87
N GLN A 281 -22.35 -45.76 28.72
CA GLN A 281 -23.73 -46.17 29.03
C GLN A 281 -24.10 -45.88 30.49
N ARG A 282 -23.15 -46.03 31.41
CA ARG A 282 -23.33 -45.73 32.84
C ARG A 282 -23.76 -44.27 33.13
N LEU A 283 -23.45 -43.35 32.21
CA LEU A 283 -23.77 -41.93 32.33
C LEU A 283 -25.12 -41.57 31.70
N ARG A 284 -25.72 -42.49 30.94
CA ARG A 284 -27.04 -42.31 30.34
C ARG A 284 -28.11 -42.52 31.42
N LYS A 285 -28.73 -41.44 31.90
CA LYS A 285 -29.78 -41.48 32.95
C LYS A 285 -31.14 -41.30 32.31
N ALA A 286 -32.05 -42.25 32.53
CA ALA A 286 -33.44 -42.12 32.09
C ALA A 286 -34.09 -40.88 32.74
N ARG A 287 -34.49 -39.89 31.93
CA ARG A 287 -35.27 -38.73 32.38
C ARG A 287 -36.74 -38.93 32.04
N SER A 288 -37.60 -38.52 32.98
CA SER A 288 -39.05 -38.41 32.75
C SER A 288 -39.32 -37.35 31.68
N GLY A 289 -39.52 -37.77 30.42
CA GLY A 289 -40.01 -36.92 29.33
C GLY A 289 -39.09 -36.73 28.13
N SER A 290 -37.86 -37.27 28.12
CA SER A 290 -36.99 -37.30 26.93
C SER A 290 -36.60 -38.74 26.61
N ALA A 291 -36.89 -39.21 25.41
CA ALA A 291 -36.75 -40.61 25.01
C ALA A 291 -35.32 -41.17 25.08
N ASP A 292 -34.28 -40.33 25.18
CA ASP A 292 -32.89 -40.77 24.95
C ASP A 292 -31.96 -40.83 26.16
N GLY A 293 -32.35 -40.35 27.35
CA GLY A 293 -31.53 -40.46 28.57
C GLY A 293 -30.09 -39.91 28.48
N MET A 294 -29.77 -39.10 27.46
CA MET A 294 -28.41 -38.65 27.17
C MET A 294 -27.93 -37.58 28.15
N PRO A 295 -26.69 -37.68 28.66
CA PRO A 295 -26.13 -36.68 29.56
C PRO A 295 -25.80 -35.39 28.82
N THR A 296 -26.13 -34.27 29.45
CA THR A 296 -25.74 -32.94 28.98
C THR A 296 -24.23 -32.71 29.13
N LYS A 297 -23.68 -31.77 28.36
CA LYS A 297 -22.26 -31.35 28.49
C LYS A 297 -21.89 -30.91 29.91
N SER A 298 -22.83 -30.33 30.65
CA SER A 298 -22.62 -29.92 32.05
C SER A 298 -22.48 -31.13 32.98
N GLU A 299 -23.30 -32.16 32.79
CA GLU A 299 -23.23 -33.41 33.55
C GLU A 299 -21.92 -34.15 33.28
N LEU A 300 -21.49 -34.24 32.02
CA LEU A 300 -20.19 -34.82 31.65
C LEU A 300 -19.02 -34.05 32.28
N ARG A 301 -19.08 -32.71 32.27
CA ARG A 301 -18.08 -31.87 32.94
C ARG A 301 -18.03 -32.11 34.45
N GLY A 302 -19.19 -32.25 35.09
CA GLY A 302 -19.29 -32.54 36.52
C GLY A 302 -18.64 -33.87 36.89
N GLU A 303 -18.87 -34.90 36.07
CA GLU A 303 -18.27 -36.22 36.26
C GLU A 303 -16.74 -36.18 36.10
N ILE A 304 -16.22 -35.49 35.08
CA ILE A 304 -14.77 -35.32 34.90
C ILE A 304 -14.14 -34.62 36.11
N TYR A 305 -14.78 -33.59 36.66
CA TYR A 305 -14.24 -32.92 37.85
C TYR A 305 -14.31 -33.77 39.11
N ARG A 306 -15.37 -34.56 39.29
CA ARG A 306 -15.47 -35.52 40.40
C ARG A 306 -14.29 -36.49 40.40
N LEU A 307 -13.97 -37.06 39.24
CA LEU A 307 -12.85 -38.00 39.08
C LEU A 307 -11.49 -37.34 39.36
N GLN A 308 -11.30 -36.09 38.93
CA GLN A 308 -10.08 -35.32 39.20
C GLN A 308 -9.92 -34.99 40.67
N ASP A 309 -11.00 -34.64 41.36
CA ASP A 309 -10.99 -34.36 42.80
C ASP A 309 -10.66 -35.64 43.61
N GLU A 310 -11.19 -36.81 43.19
CA GLU A 310 -10.90 -38.11 43.81
C GLU A 310 -9.44 -38.55 43.67
N SER A 311 -8.81 -38.22 42.54
CA SER A 311 -7.40 -38.53 42.28
C SER A 311 -6.44 -37.42 42.73
N ASN A 312 -6.95 -36.39 43.42
CA ASN A 312 -6.20 -35.19 43.87
C ASN A 312 -5.40 -34.52 42.74
N ALA A 313 -5.91 -34.64 41.51
CA ALA A 313 -5.29 -34.10 40.31
C ALA A 313 -5.67 -32.63 40.11
N LYS A 314 -4.81 -31.88 39.41
CA LYS A 314 -5.12 -30.49 39.06
C LYS A 314 -6.34 -30.44 38.13
N ARG A 315 -7.41 -29.74 38.55
CA ARG A 315 -8.62 -29.54 37.74
C ARG A 315 -8.27 -28.98 36.36
N TRP A 316 -8.65 -29.72 35.31
CA TRP A 316 -8.47 -29.30 33.93
C TRP A 316 -9.49 -30.00 33.03
N LEU A 317 -10.13 -29.27 32.12
CA LEU A 317 -11.12 -29.83 31.20
C LEU A 317 -10.58 -29.82 29.76
N PRO A 318 -10.39 -30.99 29.12
CA PRO A 318 -10.02 -31.06 27.70
C PRO A 318 -11.08 -30.42 26.80
N ALA A 319 -10.71 -30.05 25.57
CA ALA A 319 -11.65 -29.46 24.61
C ALA A 319 -12.44 -30.56 23.91
N PHE A 320 -13.75 -30.65 24.19
CA PHE A 320 -14.63 -31.63 23.54
C PHE A 320 -16.02 -31.04 23.24
N ARG A 321 -16.70 -31.65 22.27
CA ARG A 321 -18.11 -31.44 21.92
C ARG A 321 -18.89 -32.73 22.14
N VAL A 322 -20.19 -32.58 22.38
CA VAL A 322 -21.15 -33.68 22.34
C VAL A 322 -21.87 -33.52 21.01
N ASP A 323 -21.89 -34.59 20.23
CA ASP A 323 -22.56 -34.66 18.94
C ASP A 323 -23.35 -35.97 18.88
N GLY A 324 -24.68 -35.87 18.87
CA GLY A 324 -25.56 -37.03 19.08
C GLY A 324 -25.22 -37.79 20.37
N ASP A 325 -24.86 -39.06 20.23
CA ASP A 325 -24.43 -39.92 21.33
C ASP A 325 -22.92 -40.03 21.54
N ASN A 326 -22.15 -39.23 20.79
CA ASN A 326 -20.69 -39.26 20.78
C ASN A 326 -20.07 -38.02 21.43
N ILE A 327 -18.86 -38.21 21.95
CA ILE A 327 -17.92 -37.14 22.31
C ILE A 327 -16.92 -36.99 21.17
N VAL A 328 -16.80 -35.77 20.66
CA VAL A 328 -15.84 -35.42 19.59
C VAL A 328 -14.76 -34.48 20.13
N THR A 329 -13.50 -34.78 19.86
CA THR A 329 -12.33 -34.09 20.43
C THR A 329 -11.08 -34.19 19.55
N PHE A 330 -10.09 -33.34 19.83
CA PHE A 330 -8.74 -33.43 19.26
C PHE A 330 -7.74 -34.15 20.17
N HIS A 331 -8.20 -34.60 21.34
CA HIS A 331 -7.43 -35.42 22.25
C HIS A 331 -7.50 -36.88 21.81
N ASP A 332 -6.40 -37.60 21.98
CA ASP A 332 -6.33 -39.01 21.64
C ASP A 332 -7.23 -39.82 22.58
N LEU A 333 -8.29 -40.42 22.01
CA LEU A 333 -9.23 -41.28 22.73
C LEU A 333 -8.83 -42.76 22.70
N GLU A 334 -7.81 -43.16 21.93
CA GLU A 334 -7.28 -44.53 21.96
C GLU A 334 -6.33 -44.73 23.15
N SER A 335 -5.80 -43.63 23.70
CA SER A 335 -4.92 -43.66 24.87
C SER A 335 -5.67 -44.01 26.16
N THR A 336 -5.23 -45.08 26.83
CA THR A 336 -5.78 -45.56 28.11
C THR A 336 -5.56 -44.61 29.29
N GLU A 337 -4.69 -43.60 29.14
CA GLU A 337 -4.37 -42.63 30.20
C GLU A 337 -5.17 -41.32 30.06
N GLY A 338 -6.12 -41.25 29.11
CA GLY A 338 -6.90 -40.05 28.83
C GLY A 338 -7.94 -39.71 29.90
N ILE A 339 -8.08 -38.43 30.24
CA ILE A 339 -9.10 -37.93 31.19
C ILE A 339 -10.54 -38.19 30.69
N LEU A 340 -10.71 -38.32 29.38
CA LEU A 340 -12.01 -38.62 28.77
C LEU A 340 -12.37 -40.10 28.80
N GLN A 341 -11.44 -41.01 29.13
CA GLN A 341 -11.67 -42.47 29.11
C GLN A 341 -12.86 -42.88 29.99
N GLU A 342 -12.99 -42.25 31.14
CA GLU A 342 -14.07 -42.56 32.08
C GLU A 342 -15.47 -42.17 31.57
N VAL A 343 -15.55 -41.25 30.60
CA VAL A 343 -16.85 -40.73 30.10
C VAL A 343 -17.22 -41.23 28.70
N ILE A 344 -16.38 -42.07 28.09
CA ILE A 344 -16.61 -42.68 26.78
C ILE A 344 -16.70 -44.22 26.89
N GLU A 345 -17.16 -44.87 25.83
CA GLU A 345 -16.98 -46.31 25.60
C GLU A 345 -15.68 -46.53 24.81
N PRO A 346 -14.63 -47.14 25.41
CA PRO A 346 -13.32 -47.28 24.75
C PRO A 346 -13.34 -48.14 23.48
N ASP A 347 -14.24 -49.13 23.41
CA ASP A 347 -14.35 -50.05 22.25
C ASP A 347 -15.01 -49.39 21.03
N GLY A 348 -15.59 -48.19 21.19
CA GLY A 348 -16.31 -47.47 20.12
C GLY A 348 -15.55 -46.28 19.55
N VAL A 349 -14.25 -46.15 19.80
CA VAL A 349 -13.46 -45.00 19.32
C VAL A 349 -13.28 -45.05 17.80
N GLU A 350 -13.64 -43.96 17.14
CA GLU A 350 -13.42 -43.72 15.72
C GLU A 350 -12.43 -42.56 15.51
N VAL A 351 -11.55 -42.71 14.52
CA VAL A 351 -10.51 -41.73 14.18
C VAL A 351 -10.70 -41.25 12.75
N PHE A 352 -10.85 -39.94 12.59
CA PHE A 352 -11.05 -39.30 11.30
C PHE A 352 -9.86 -38.40 10.96
N ASP A 353 -9.44 -38.36 9.70
CA ASP A 353 -8.54 -37.31 9.23
C ASP A 353 -9.31 -35.98 9.19
N THR A 354 -8.77 -34.96 9.85
CA THR A 354 -9.46 -33.66 9.95
C THR A 354 -9.72 -33.03 8.59
N ALA A 355 -8.84 -33.23 7.60
CA ALA A 355 -9.01 -32.64 6.27
C ALA A 355 -10.21 -33.24 5.53
N ASP A 356 -10.46 -34.53 5.71
CA ASP A 356 -11.62 -35.23 5.14
C ASP A 356 -12.89 -34.90 5.93
N PHE A 357 -12.78 -34.84 7.27
CA PHE A 357 -13.90 -34.57 8.16
C PHE A 357 -14.52 -33.17 7.92
N ILE A 358 -13.72 -32.15 7.56
CA ILE A 358 -14.25 -30.79 7.27
C ILE A 358 -14.88 -30.63 5.89
N ALA A 359 -14.92 -31.70 5.07
CA ALA A 359 -15.56 -31.65 3.76
C ALA A 359 -17.08 -31.48 3.89
N ASP A 360 -17.68 -32.13 4.90
CA ASP A 360 -19.09 -31.95 5.22
C ASP A 360 -19.33 -30.64 6.00
N PRO A 361 -20.35 -29.82 5.65
CA PRO A 361 -20.63 -28.57 6.33
C PRO A 361 -20.96 -28.69 7.82
N ILE A 362 -21.66 -29.75 8.24
CA ILE A 362 -22.07 -29.98 9.64
C ILE A 362 -20.83 -30.33 10.46
N ASP A 363 -20.05 -31.30 9.99
CA ASP A 363 -18.79 -31.73 10.63
C ASP A 363 -17.76 -30.60 10.68
N ARG A 364 -17.70 -29.78 9.63
CA ARG A 364 -16.87 -28.57 9.62
C ARG A 364 -17.25 -27.59 10.73
N ASN A 365 -18.54 -27.36 10.99
CA ASN A 365 -18.98 -26.48 12.06
C ASN A 365 -18.57 -27.04 13.43
N LEU A 366 -18.66 -28.36 13.61
CA LEU A 366 -18.20 -29.05 14.80
C LEU A 366 -16.68 -28.85 15.02
N VAL A 367 -15.87 -29.03 13.97
CA VAL A 367 -14.42 -28.81 13.97
C VAL A 367 -14.07 -27.35 14.28
N VAL A 368 -14.69 -26.38 13.61
CA VAL A 368 -14.48 -24.94 13.89
C VAL A 368 -14.79 -24.61 15.35
N SER A 369 -15.86 -25.21 15.88
CA SER A 369 -16.25 -25.06 17.27
C SER A 369 -15.22 -25.65 18.26
N LEU A 370 -14.66 -26.83 17.94
CA LEU A 370 -13.58 -27.46 18.70
C LEU A 370 -12.27 -26.66 18.64
N LEU A 371 -11.93 -26.12 17.47
CA LEU A 371 -10.75 -25.27 17.28
C LEU A 371 -10.87 -24.00 18.12
N ASN A 372 -12.01 -23.31 18.10
CA ASN A 372 -12.25 -22.12 18.93
C ASN A 372 -12.10 -22.44 20.43
N MET A 373 -12.66 -23.56 20.90
CA MET A 373 -12.49 -24.00 22.29
C MET A 373 -11.03 -24.30 22.66
N SER A 374 -10.25 -24.81 21.70
CA SER A 374 -8.84 -25.13 21.90
C SER A 374 -7.97 -23.87 21.88
N ILE A 375 -8.27 -22.90 20.99
CA ILE A 375 -7.66 -21.56 20.99
C ILE A 375 -7.91 -20.87 22.31
N ALA A 376 -9.14 -20.89 22.85
CA ALA A 376 -9.43 -20.27 24.14
C ALA A 376 -8.53 -20.81 25.27
N ARG A 377 -8.27 -22.12 25.28
CA ARG A 377 -7.34 -22.76 26.24
C ARG A 377 -5.88 -22.37 25.97
N HIS A 378 -5.49 -22.20 24.71
CA HIS A 378 -4.16 -21.70 24.34
C HIS A 378 -3.96 -20.25 24.78
N MET A 379 -4.94 -19.37 24.57
CA MET A 379 -4.88 -17.97 25.00
C MET A 379 -4.79 -17.85 26.53
N ARG A 380 -5.51 -18.68 27.29
CA ARG A 380 -5.34 -18.77 28.75
C ARG A 380 -3.92 -19.17 29.15
N ARG A 381 -3.29 -20.12 28.44
CA ARG A 381 -1.89 -20.48 28.66
C ARG A 381 -0.91 -19.35 28.32
N CYS A 382 -1.32 -18.43 27.44
CA CYS A 382 -0.57 -17.20 27.14
C CYS A 382 -0.80 -16.10 28.20
N GLY A 383 -1.58 -16.36 29.25
CA GLY A 383 -1.84 -15.41 30.35
C GLY A 383 -2.91 -14.36 30.04
N LEU A 384 -3.87 -14.69 29.15
CA LEU A 384 -5.05 -13.87 28.88
C LEU A 384 -6.29 -14.43 29.55
N LEU A 385 -7.23 -13.54 29.86
CA LEU A 385 -8.58 -13.88 30.29
C LEU A 385 -9.52 -13.94 29.08
N ALA A 386 -10.53 -14.81 29.17
CA ALA A 386 -11.60 -14.90 28.20
C ALA A 386 -12.79 -14.13 28.76
N ASP A 387 -13.42 -13.32 27.93
CA ASP A 387 -14.64 -12.62 28.29
C ASP A 387 -15.81 -13.61 28.47
N GLU A 388 -16.52 -13.48 29.57
CA GLU A 388 -17.68 -14.30 29.92
C GLU A 388 -18.96 -13.84 29.19
N THR A 389 -19.00 -12.58 28.74
CA THR A 389 -20.16 -11.94 28.10
C THR A 389 -20.14 -12.06 26.58
N ARG A 390 -18.97 -12.10 25.95
CA ARG A 390 -18.81 -12.17 24.49
C ARG A 390 -17.91 -13.34 24.11
N PHE A 391 -18.41 -14.17 23.19
CA PHE A 391 -17.67 -15.34 22.72
C PHE A 391 -16.39 -14.94 21.98
N ASN A 392 -15.32 -15.71 22.18
CA ASN A 392 -14.02 -15.53 21.52
C ASN A 392 -13.32 -14.18 21.73
N ARG A 393 -13.76 -13.35 22.69
CA ARG A 393 -13.04 -12.12 23.07
C ARG A 393 -12.06 -12.42 24.21
N PHE A 394 -10.80 -12.05 24.02
CA PHE A 394 -9.73 -12.25 24.99
C PHE A 394 -9.06 -10.92 25.34
N PHE A 395 -8.62 -10.76 26.58
CA PHE A 395 -7.99 -9.53 27.06
C PHE A 395 -6.89 -9.80 28.08
N PHE A 396 -6.02 -8.81 28.31
CA PHE A 396 -4.90 -8.93 29.24
C PHE A 396 -5.33 -8.54 30.68
N PRO A 397 -5.22 -9.43 31.68
CA PRO A 397 -5.39 -9.03 33.07
C PRO A 397 -4.25 -8.08 33.51
N PRO A 398 -4.47 -7.24 34.53
CA PRO A 398 -3.42 -6.42 35.14
C PRO A 398 -2.38 -7.30 35.85
N ASP A 399 -1.15 -6.80 36.00
CA ASP A 399 -0.08 -7.50 36.71
C ASP A 399 -0.15 -7.16 38.21
N ASP A 400 -0.78 -8.04 39.02
CA ASP A 400 -0.96 -7.84 40.47
C ASP A 400 -1.54 -6.46 40.84
N GLY A 401 -2.56 -6.02 40.09
CA GLY A 401 -3.19 -4.71 40.28
C GLY A 401 -2.34 -3.53 39.80
N LYS A 402 -1.37 -3.77 38.90
CA LYS A 402 -0.58 -2.73 38.22
C LYS A 402 -0.75 -2.81 36.71
N GLU A 403 -0.30 -1.74 36.05
CA GLU A 403 -0.20 -1.67 34.60
C GLU A 403 0.61 -2.84 34.06
N ARG A 404 0.11 -3.44 32.98
CA ARG A 404 0.78 -4.54 32.29
C ARG A 404 1.41 -4.04 31.00
N VAL A 405 2.72 -4.26 30.86
CA VAL A 405 3.50 -3.85 29.69
C VAL A 405 4.16 -5.06 29.05
N ILE A 406 3.98 -5.22 27.74
CA ILE A 406 4.54 -6.33 26.96
C ILE A 406 5.63 -5.78 26.04
N GLU A 407 6.81 -6.39 26.11
CA GLU A 407 7.88 -6.18 25.12
C GLU A 407 7.68 -7.14 23.95
N TRP A 408 7.73 -6.61 22.72
CA TRP A 408 7.52 -7.37 21.50
C TRP A 408 8.34 -6.83 20.33
N ILE A 409 8.33 -7.53 19.20
CA ILE A 409 9.10 -7.17 18.00
C ILE A 409 8.11 -7.02 16.83
N PRO A 410 7.75 -5.78 16.41
CA PRO A 410 6.85 -5.54 15.29
C PRO A 410 7.37 -6.13 13.97
N ALA A 411 8.60 -5.83 13.59
CA ALA A 411 9.29 -6.49 12.49
C ALA A 411 10.75 -6.83 12.84
N LYS A 412 11.58 -5.86 13.22
CA LYS A 412 13.00 -6.07 13.57
C LYS A 412 13.38 -5.49 14.93
N ASN A 413 12.83 -4.33 15.27
CA ASN A 413 13.19 -3.62 16.51
C ASN A 413 12.28 -4.03 17.67
N LYS A 414 12.79 -3.96 18.90
CA LYS A 414 11.97 -4.15 20.09
C LYS A 414 11.10 -2.91 20.35
N ALA A 415 9.85 -3.12 20.70
CA ALA A 415 8.90 -2.11 21.14
C ALA A 415 8.25 -2.56 22.45
N LYS A 416 7.83 -1.59 23.27
CA LYS A 416 7.03 -1.84 24.49
C LYS A 416 5.61 -1.38 24.23
N ARG A 417 4.64 -2.13 24.73
CA ARG A 417 3.22 -1.80 24.63
C ARG A 417 2.55 -1.98 25.98
N THR A 418 1.92 -0.93 26.49
CA THR A 418 1.04 -1.02 27.65
C THR A 418 -0.28 -1.63 27.22
N VAL A 419 -0.59 -2.83 27.71
CA VAL A 419 -1.79 -3.58 27.30
C VAL A 419 -2.92 -3.48 28.31
N THR A 420 -2.60 -3.13 29.56
CA THR A 420 -3.58 -2.96 30.63
C THR A 420 -3.17 -1.76 31.48
N LYS A 421 -4.11 -0.85 31.75
CA LYS A 421 -3.88 0.32 32.60
C LYS A 421 -5.11 0.74 33.39
N PRO A 422 -4.95 1.47 34.51
CA PRO A 422 -6.08 2.02 35.25
C PRO A 422 -6.96 2.88 34.34
N TYR A 423 -8.27 2.70 34.45
CA TYR A 423 -9.26 3.54 33.80
C TYR A 423 -9.72 4.60 34.80
N VAL A 424 -9.32 5.84 34.57
CA VAL A 424 -9.60 6.99 35.45
C VAL A 424 -10.72 7.82 34.83
N ARG A 425 -11.70 8.22 35.63
CA ARG A 425 -12.77 9.15 35.25
C ARG A 425 -12.91 10.17 36.39
N ASN A 426 -12.86 11.46 36.07
CA ASN A 426 -12.95 12.57 37.04
C ASN A 426 -11.93 12.43 38.19
N ASP A 427 -10.68 12.13 37.84
CA ASP A 427 -9.57 11.87 38.78
C ASP A 427 -9.77 10.68 39.74
N VAL A 428 -10.80 9.86 39.52
CA VAL A 428 -11.07 8.64 40.29
C VAL A 428 -10.84 7.42 39.41
N THR A 429 -10.07 6.44 39.89
CA THR A 429 -9.95 5.16 39.18
C THR A 429 -11.28 4.42 39.28
N THR A 430 -11.96 4.24 38.15
CA THR A 430 -13.27 3.59 38.05
C THR A 430 -13.21 2.20 37.45
N GLY A 431 -12.01 1.71 37.11
CA GLY A 431 -11.79 0.36 36.63
C GLY A 431 -10.44 0.19 35.96
N TRP A 432 -10.38 -0.75 35.02
CA TRP A 432 -9.21 -1.05 34.21
C TRP A 432 -9.56 -1.02 32.72
N MET A 433 -8.67 -0.47 31.92
CA MET A 433 -8.72 -0.52 30.47
C MET A 433 -7.77 -1.60 29.96
N HIS A 434 -8.24 -2.39 29.00
CA HIS A 434 -7.54 -3.53 28.45
C HIS A 434 -7.51 -3.47 26.93
N HIS A 435 -6.37 -3.84 26.37
CA HIS A 435 -6.30 -4.32 25.00
C HIS A 435 -7.00 -5.69 24.94
N ALA A 436 -7.92 -5.81 23.99
CA ALA A 436 -8.66 -7.03 23.75
C ALA A 436 -8.62 -7.42 22.27
N CYS A 437 -9.00 -8.65 21.97
CA CYS A 437 -9.13 -9.11 20.59
C CYS A 437 -10.15 -10.22 20.49
N TYR A 438 -11.01 -10.14 19.48
CA TYR A 438 -11.80 -11.28 19.05
C TYR A 438 -10.92 -12.21 18.21
N ILE A 439 -10.75 -13.44 18.67
CA ILE A 439 -9.94 -14.45 17.99
C ILE A 439 -10.84 -15.63 17.67
N LYS A 440 -11.22 -15.77 16.41
CA LYS A 440 -12.12 -16.84 15.95
C LYS A 440 -11.58 -17.54 14.72
N VAL A 441 -11.83 -18.84 14.61
CA VAL A 441 -11.64 -19.59 13.37
C VAL A 441 -12.82 -19.34 12.45
N ILE A 442 -12.52 -19.02 11.19
CA ILE A 442 -13.50 -18.88 10.11
C ILE A 442 -13.12 -19.77 8.93
N TYR A 443 -14.12 -20.19 8.17
CA TYR A 443 -13.95 -20.89 6.90
C TYR A 443 -14.31 -19.95 5.75
N LEU A 444 -13.38 -19.76 4.82
CA LEU A 444 -13.53 -18.86 3.66
C LEU A 444 -12.78 -19.44 2.47
N ALA A 445 -13.36 -19.38 1.27
CA ALA A 445 -12.71 -19.84 0.02
C ALA A 445 -12.04 -21.23 0.16
N SER A 446 -12.76 -22.17 0.76
CA SER A 446 -12.31 -23.54 1.00
C SER A 446 -11.10 -23.70 1.92
N ARG A 447 -10.79 -22.70 2.75
CA ARG A 447 -9.68 -22.71 3.70
C ARG A 447 -10.10 -22.18 5.06
N LEU A 448 -9.40 -22.61 6.10
CA LEU A 448 -9.59 -22.12 7.46
C LEU A 448 -8.59 -21.00 7.78
N TYR A 449 -9.07 -19.99 8.50
CA TYR A 449 -8.29 -18.84 8.92
C TYR A 449 -8.55 -18.54 10.39
N ILE A 450 -7.55 -17.99 11.09
CA ILE A 450 -7.77 -17.28 12.34
C ILE A 450 -8.05 -15.81 11.99
N HIS A 451 -9.24 -15.35 12.32
CA HIS A 451 -9.63 -13.95 12.23
C HIS A 451 -9.32 -13.24 13.54
N LEU A 452 -8.54 -12.16 13.43
CA LEU A 452 -8.16 -11.30 14.55
C LEU A 452 -8.90 -9.96 14.44
N SER A 453 -9.75 -9.62 15.40
CA SER A 453 -10.32 -8.26 15.49
C SER A 453 -9.89 -7.62 16.81
N PRO A 454 -8.77 -6.87 16.81
CA PRO A 454 -8.36 -6.07 17.95
C PRO A 454 -9.47 -5.11 18.38
N THR A 455 -9.59 -4.89 19.68
CA THR A 455 -10.58 -4.00 20.29
C THR A 455 -10.08 -3.52 21.66
N ARG A 456 -10.87 -2.71 22.33
CA ARG A 456 -10.64 -2.27 23.71
C ARG A 456 -11.76 -2.78 24.61
N LEU A 457 -11.45 -2.90 25.89
CA LEU A 457 -12.38 -3.41 26.90
C LEU A 457 -12.13 -2.70 28.23
N ILE A 458 -13.18 -2.45 28.99
CA ILE A 458 -13.12 -1.89 30.34
C ILE A 458 -13.62 -2.94 31.33
N THR A 459 -12.95 -3.11 32.46
CA THR A 459 -13.40 -3.95 33.58
C THR A 459 -13.49 -3.13 34.86
N GLU A 460 -14.22 -3.62 35.85
CA GLU A 460 -14.36 -2.98 37.16
C GLU A 460 -13.13 -3.24 38.06
N ASP A 461 -12.64 -4.49 38.08
CA ASP A 461 -11.62 -4.98 39.01
C ASP A 461 -10.37 -5.57 38.32
N GLY A 462 -10.32 -5.52 36.99
CA GLY A 462 -9.28 -6.16 36.18
C GLY A 462 -9.73 -7.45 35.50
N GLU A 463 -10.91 -7.98 35.89
CA GLU A 463 -11.46 -9.23 35.37
C GLU A 463 -12.92 -9.10 34.89
N ARG A 464 -13.78 -8.47 35.69
CA ARG A 464 -15.22 -8.34 35.43
C ARG A 464 -15.50 -7.25 34.40
N VAL A 465 -15.92 -7.68 33.21
CA VAL A 465 -16.19 -6.78 32.08
C VAL A 465 -17.34 -5.84 32.39
N ARG A 466 -17.10 -4.54 32.22
CA ARG A 466 -18.12 -3.50 32.32
C ARG A 466 -18.87 -3.41 30.99
N GLY A 467 -20.18 -3.61 31.03
CA GLY A 467 -21.08 -3.47 29.88
C GLY A 467 -21.84 -2.14 29.87
N GLY A 468 -22.62 -1.91 28.82
CA GLY A 468 -23.56 -0.77 28.71
C GLY A 468 -23.32 0.12 27.48
N PRO A 469 -24.32 0.93 27.08
CA PRO A 469 -24.22 1.82 25.92
C PRO A 469 -23.06 2.81 26.00
N ASP A 470 -22.79 3.36 27.19
CA ASP A 470 -21.74 4.37 27.40
C ASP A 470 -20.34 3.79 27.16
N VAL A 471 -20.07 2.59 27.68
CA VAL A 471 -18.80 1.88 27.44
C VAL A 471 -18.63 1.57 25.95
N GLY A 472 -19.71 1.18 25.27
CA GLY A 472 -19.71 0.96 23.83
C GLY A 472 -19.33 2.23 23.05
N ARG A 473 -19.93 3.37 23.39
CA ARG A 473 -19.64 4.67 22.76
C ARG A 473 -18.17 5.07 22.91
N ILE A 474 -17.62 4.90 24.11
CA ILE A 474 -16.21 5.20 24.41
C ILE A 474 -15.28 4.31 23.56
N VAL A 475 -15.52 3.00 23.55
CA VAL A 475 -14.68 2.07 22.77
C VAL A 475 -14.77 2.36 21.27
N VAL A 476 -15.96 2.67 20.74
CA VAL A 476 -16.14 3.03 19.32
C VAL A 476 -15.38 4.31 18.99
N ARG A 477 -15.39 5.32 19.87
CA ARG A 477 -14.64 6.56 19.67
C ARG A 477 -13.14 6.32 19.60
N TRP A 478 -12.58 5.54 20.54
CA TRP A 478 -11.16 5.14 20.51
C TRP A 478 -10.80 4.41 19.21
N LEU A 479 -11.61 3.42 18.81
CA LEU A 479 -11.33 2.65 17.60
C LEU A 479 -11.54 3.47 16.31
N GLY A 480 -12.38 4.50 16.32
CA GLY A 480 -12.62 5.37 15.16
C GLY A 480 -11.43 6.28 14.80
N GLN A 481 -10.51 6.49 15.75
CA GLN A 481 -9.27 7.24 15.52
C GLN A 481 -8.20 6.38 14.83
N GLU A 482 -8.31 5.05 14.90
CA GLU A 482 -7.36 4.15 14.25
C GLU A 482 -7.34 4.37 12.73
N ARG A 483 -6.14 4.24 12.16
CA ARG A 483 -5.89 4.27 10.72
C ARG A 483 -5.22 2.97 10.30
N ASN A 484 -5.11 2.71 9.00
CA ASN A 484 -4.61 1.43 8.46
C ASN A 484 -3.31 0.93 9.13
N LEU A 485 -2.36 1.82 9.43
CA LEU A 485 -1.11 1.44 10.10
C LEU A 485 -1.31 1.03 11.57
N HIS A 486 -2.24 1.67 12.29
CA HIS A 486 -2.63 1.30 13.66
C HIS A 486 -3.28 -0.09 13.67
N VAL A 487 -4.20 -0.35 12.74
CA VAL A 487 -4.87 -1.66 12.62
C VAL A 487 -3.84 -2.75 12.32
N LEU A 488 -2.91 -2.50 11.38
CA LEU A 488 -1.85 -3.45 11.08
C LEU A 488 -0.91 -3.68 12.27
N TYR A 489 -0.54 -2.61 12.99
CA TYR A 489 0.24 -2.68 14.22
C TYR A 489 -0.44 -3.57 15.28
N ASN A 490 -1.76 -3.40 15.44
CA ASN A 490 -2.59 -4.18 16.35
C ASN A 490 -2.66 -5.67 15.96
N VAL A 491 -2.96 -5.96 14.69
CA VAL A 491 -2.98 -7.35 14.18
C VAL A 491 -1.62 -8.01 14.39
N ARG A 492 -0.52 -7.31 14.11
CA ARG A 492 0.84 -7.83 14.25
C ARG A 492 1.22 -8.11 15.71
N PHE A 493 0.81 -7.23 16.62
CA PHE A 493 0.96 -7.45 18.05
C PHE A 493 0.25 -8.75 18.46
N TRP A 494 -1.01 -8.93 18.06
CA TRP A 494 -1.79 -10.13 18.37
C TRP A 494 -1.25 -11.42 17.77
N THR A 495 -0.64 -11.40 16.58
CA THR A 495 0.13 -12.56 16.07
C THR A 495 1.28 -12.95 16.99
N THR A 496 1.96 -11.98 17.61
CA THR A 496 3.07 -12.25 18.53
C THR A 496 2.57 -12.90 19.82
N VAL A 497 1.41 -12.44 20.31
CA VAL A 497 0.72 -13.01 21.48
C VAL A 497 0.32 -14.46 21.20
N LEU A 498 -0.31 -14.72 20.05
CA LEU A 498 -0.74 -16.07 19.65
C LEU A 498 0.46 -17.04 19.56
N ARG A 499 1.61 -16.54 19.10
CA ARG A 499 2.84 -17.32 18.97
C ARG A 499 3.39 -17.82 20.31
N SER A 500 3.25 -17.03 21.39
CA SER A 500 3.77 -17.28 22.76
C SER A 500 5.30 -17.41 22.89
N ARG A 501 6.01 -18.05 21.95
CA ARG A 501 7.46 -18.29 21.94
C ARG A 501 8.09 -17.90 20.59
N PRO A 502 9.42 -17.74 20.49
CA PRO A 502 10.08 -17.56 19.19
C PRO A 502 9.86 -18.77 18.28
N GLY A 503 9.61 -18.56 16.98
CA GLY A 503 9.43 -19.64 16.00
C GLY A 503 8.19 -19.49 15.10
N PRO A 504 7.65 -20.59 14.54
CA PRO A 504 6.35 -20.61 13.88
C PRO A 504 5.21 -20.37 14.88
N ILE A 505 4.03 -19.97 14.39
CA ILE A 505 2.84 -19.85 15.23
C ILE A 505 2.21 -21.24 15.35
N SER A 506 2.59 -21.97 16.39
CA SER A 506 2.08 -23.30 16.68
C SER A 506 1.11 -23.24 17.87
N VAL A 507 -0.16 -23.46 17.59
CA VAL A 507 -1.24 -23.46 18.59
C VAL A 507 -1.50 -24.89 19.01
N ARG A 508 -1.41 -25.18 20.31
CA ARG A 508 -1.70 -26.54 20.80
C ARG A 508 -3.21 -26.78 20.81
N ILE A 509 -3.64 -27.80 20.07
CA ILE A 509 -5.02 -28.23 19.86
C ILE A 509 -5.13 -29.68 20.30
N GLY A 510 -5.74 -29.92 21.46
CA GLY A 510 -5.73 -31.25 22.08
C GLY A 510 -4.31 -31.71 22.41
N ASP A 511 -3.97 -32.90 21.93
CA ASP A 511 -2.63 -33.51 22.02
C ASP A 511 -1.79 -33.24 20.75
N GLN A 512 -2.33 -32.44 19.83
CA GLN A 512 -1.75 -32.10 18.54
C GLN A 512 -1.46 -30.59 18.45
N PHE A 513 -0.92 -30.17 17.31
CA PHE A 513 -0.62 -28.77 17.01
C PHE A 513 -1.23 -28.34 15.69
N MET A 514 -1.71 -27.10 15.67
CA MET A 514 -2.14 -26.38 14.47
C MET A 514 -1.10 -25.32 14.13
N GLU A 515 -0.63 -25.30 12.88
CA GLU A 515 0.33 -24.30 12.40
C GLU A 515 -0.37 -23.18 11.66
N VAL A 516 0.00 -21.96 11.98
CA VAL A 516 -0.62 -20.73 11.46
C VAL A 516 0.45 -19.87 10.81
N ALA A 517 0.11 -19.26 9.69
CA ALA A 517 1.00 -18.36 8.96
C ALA A 517 1.37 -17.14 9.82
N LYS A 518 2.64 -16.72 9.75
CA LYS A 518 3.16 -15.52 10.44
C LYS A 518 2.76 -14.21 9.77
N VAL A 519 2.44 -14.28 8.48
CA VAL A 519 2.06 -13.13 7.65
C VAL A 519 0.55 -13.24 7.42
N PRO A 520 -0.23 -12.19 7.67
CA PRO A 520 -1.64 -12.20 7.35
C PRO A 520 -1.88 -12.43 5.86
N ALA A 521 -3.04 -13.01 5.53
CA ALA A 521 -3.47 -13.14 4.15
C ALA A 521 -3.53 -11.75 3.50
N PHE A 522 -3.21 -11.72 2.22
CA PHE A 522 -3.25 -10.51 1.42
C PHE A 522 -3.82 -10.83 0.05
N ILE A 523 -4.35 -9.82 -0.59
CA ILE A 523 -4.73 -9.85 -2.00
C ILE A 523 -3.80 -8.93 -2.77
N GLN A 524 -3.49 -9.29 -4.01
CA GLN A 524 -2.77 -8.44 -4.94
C GLN A 524 -3.73 -7.99 -6.03
N GLN A 525 -3.86 -6.70 -6.23
CA GLN A 525 -4.70 -6.09 -7.25
C GLN A 525 -3.84 -5.39 -8.30
N GLY A 526 -4.38 -5.24 -9.51
CA GLY A 526 -3.71 -4.59 -10.65
C GLY A 526 -4.00 -3.10 -10.77
N TYR A 527 -4.68 -2.53 -9.78
CA TYR A 527 -5.04 -1.12 -9.71
C TYR A 527 -4.87 -0.61 -8.26
N GLY A 528 -4.67 0.71 -8.10
CA GLY A 528 -4.41 1.33 -6.80
C GLY A 528 -4.19 2.84 -6.89
N ILE A 529 -3.55 3.45 -5.88
CA ILE A 529 -3.16 4.87 -5.89
C ILE A 529 -1.66 5.00 -6.15
N ALA A 530 -1.27 5.51 -7.32
CA ALA A 530 0.13 5.67 -7.69
C ALA A 530 0.84 6.69 -6.79
N GLY A 531 1.92 6.26 -6.15
CA GLY A 531 2.69 7.08 -5.21
C GLY A 531 2.26 6.98 -3.74
N ASP A 532 1.15 6.28 -3.44
CA ASP A 532 0.74 5.97 -2.05
C ASP A 532 1.20 4.56 -1.60
N GLN A 533 2.00 3.86 -2.41
CA GLN A 533 2.60 2.60 -1.99
C GLN A 533 3.58 2.85 -0.83
N ARG A 534 3.22 2.40 0.36
CA ARG A 534 4.05 2.50 1.56
C ARG A 534 4.63 1.12 1.93
N ASP A 535 5.90 1.09 2.35
CA ASP A 535 6.45 -0.08 3.03
C ASP A 535 5.89 -0.15 4.45
N LEU A 536 4.68 -0.69 4.57
CA LEU A 536 3.96 -0.76 5.85
C LEU A 536 4.77 -1.51 6.93
N MET A 537 5.55 -2.53 6.55
CA MET A 537 6.36 -3.29 7.50
C MET A 537 7.59 -2.50 7.96
N GLY A 538 8.27 -1.78 7.06
CA GLY A 538 9.37 -0.88 7.43
C GLY A 538 8.92 0.38 8.17
N LEU A 539 7.68 0.84 7.95
CA LEU A 539 7.07 1.93 8.73
C LEU A 539 6.72 1.48 10.15
N LEU A 540 6.17 0.27 10.32
CA LEU A 540 5.89 -0.29 11.64
C LEU A 540 7.12 -0.27 12.57
N ASP A 541 8.30 -0.64 12.07
CA ASP A 541 9.53 -0.63 12.89
C ASP A 541 9.97 0.77 13.33
N ARG A 542 9.62 1.81 12.57
CA ARG A 542 9.96 3.21 12.86
C ARG A 542 8.92 3.89 13.74
N GLU A 543 7.65 3.59 13.50
CA GLU A 543 6.52 4.29 14.08
C GLU A 543 5.89 3.55 15.27
N ALA A 544 6.24 2.28 15.53
CA ALA A 544 5.68 1.49 16.64
C ALA A 544 5.70 2.20 18.00
N SER A 545 6.82 2.82 18.37
CA SER A 545 6.93 3.56 19.63
C SER A 545 6.05 4.80 19.66
N MET A 546 5.93 5.50 18.52
CA MET A 546 5.09 6.70 18.38
C MET A 546 3.61 6.32 18.43
N ILE A 547 3.20 5.29 17.69
CA ILE A 547 1.84 4.74 17.70
C ILE A 547 1.43 4.36 19.13
N SER A 548 2.30 3.63 19.86
CA SER A 548 2.00 3.26 21.24
C SER A 548 1.90 4.47 22.18
N GLN A 549 2.64 5.55 21.93
CA GLN A 549 2.56 6.77 22.73
C GLN A 549 1.31 7.58 22.39
N MET A 550 0.94 7.67 21.11
CA MET A 550 -0.29 8.32 20.65
C MET A 550 -1.52 7.63 21.20
N GLU A 551 -1.64 6.30 21.06
CA GLU A 551 -2.74 5.53 21.66
C GLU A 551 -2.85 5.80 23.16
N ASN A 552 -1.71 5.84 23.87
CA ASN A 552 -1.71 6.12 25.30
C ASN A 552 -2.14 7.55 25.65
N ALA A 553 -1.71 8.54 24.87
CA ALA A 553 -2.00 9.96 25.09
C ALA A 553 -3.45 10.32 24.77
N GLU A 554 -3.99 9.81 23.65
CA GLU A 554 -5.38 9.96 23.24
C GLU A 554 -6.33 9.37 24.28
N GLU A 555 -6.01 8.16 24.76
CA GLU A 555 -6.76 7.51 25.83
C GLU A 555 -6.72 8.27 27.17
N LEU A 556 -5.65 9.01 27.47
CA LEU A 556 -5.50 9.84 28.68
C LEU A 556 -6.17 11.21 28.57
N THR A 557 -6.22 11.80 27.36
CA THR A 557 -6.88 13.09 27.14
C THR A 557 -8.40 12.91 27.17
N GLU A 558 -8.92 11.82 26.62
CA GLU A 558 -10.37 11.61 26.57
C GLU A 558 -10.99 11.19 27.90
N THR A 559 -10.22 10.62 28.83
CA THR A 559 -10.68 10.47 30.23
C THR A 559 -10.99 11.79 30.93
N VAL A 560 -10.51 12.92 30.37
CA VAL A 560 -10.70 14.28 30.90
C VAL A 560 -11.82 15.04 30.16
N VAL A 561 -12.15 14.67 28.92
CA VAL A 561 -13.11 15.41 28.05
C VAL A 561 -14.56 14.92 28.18
N ASP A 562 -14.81 13.78 28.83
CA ASP A 562 -16.17 13.24 29.07
C ASP A 562 -17.07 14.14 29.96
N ASP A 563 -16.55 15.30 30.41
CA ASP A 563 -17.26 16.30 31.21
C ASP A 563 -18.03 17.36 30.39
N SER A 564 -17.93 17.43 29.04
CA SER A 564 -18.54 18.54 28.26
C SER A 564 -19.73 18.20 27.35
N ASP A 565 -20.01 16.93 27.05
CA ASP A 565 -20.96 16.56 25.98
C ASP A 565 -22.20 15.80 26.50
N GLU A 566 -22.82 16.26 27.59
CA GLU A 566 -24.14 15.75 28.01
C GLU A 566 -25.32 16.23 27.12
N ASP A 567 -25.12 17.16 26.18
CA ASP A 567 -26.22 17.70 25.35
C ASP A 567 -25.95 17.63 23.84
N SER A 568 -26.05 16.45 23.24
CA SER A 568 -26.53 16.34 21.85
C SER A 568 -27.11 14.95 21.55
N ASN A 569 -28.41 14.82 21.78
CA ASN A 569 -29.22 13.72 21.26
C ASN A 569 -29.24 13.80 19.71
N VAL A 570 -28.44 12.97 19.06
CA VAL A 570 -28.72 12.52 17.69
C VAL A 570 -29.09 11.05 17.77
N ALA A 571 -30.38 10.76 17.63
CA ALA A 571 -30.87 9.40 17.51
C ALA A 571 -30.34 8.80 16.20
N CYS A 572 -29.39 7.89 16.31
CA CYS A 572 -29.12 6.91 15.26
C CYS A 572 -29.95 5.67 15.57
N GLU A 573 -30.92 5.37 14.71
CA GLU A 573 -31.69 4.13 14.76
C GLU A 573 -30.74 2.92 14.64
N PRO A 574 -30.94 1.85 15.44
CA PRO A 574 -30.20 0.62 15.27
C PRO A 574 -30.78 -0.18 14.09
N ASP A 575 -29.94 -0.51 13.11
CA ASP A 575 -30.24 -1.52 12.11
C ASP A 575 -30.41 -2.90 12.79
N GLU A 576 -31.66 -3.30 12.99
CA GLU A 576 -32.04 -4.66 13.37
C GLU A 576 -32.01 -5.58 12.14
N GLU A 577 -30.84 -6.15 11.83
CA GLU A 577 -30.80 -7.42 11.08
C GLU A 577 -30.94 -8.59 12.07
N THR A 578 -32.19 -8.98 12.26
CA THR A 578 -32.62 -10.21 12.93
C THR A 578 -32.20 -11.42 12.10
N PHE A 579 -31.08 -12.05 12.45
CA PHE A 579 -30.85 -13.45 12.09
C PHE A 579 -31.68 -14.32 13.04
N THR A 580 -32.76 -14.87 12.49
CA THR A 580 -33.62 -15.84 13.14
C THR A 580 -32.87 -17.15 13.35
N ASP A 581 -32.78 -17.57 14.61
CA ASP A 581 -32.47 -18.94 14.99
C ASP A 581 -33.49 -19.88 14.32
N VAL A 582 -32.99 -20.90 13.63
CA VAL A 582 -33.76 -22.11 13.33
C VAL A 582 -33.02 -23.24 14.03
N GLU A 583 -33.79 -23.91 14.89
CA GLU A 583 -33.45 -24.92 15.90
C GLU A 583 -32.49 -26.04 15.47
#